data_AF-A0A830BHW6-F1
#
_entry.id   AF-A0A830BHW6-F1
#
_cell.length_a   1.000
_cell.length_b   1.000
_cell.length_c   1.000
_cell.angle_alpha   90.00
_cell.angle_beta   90.00
_cell.angle_gamma   90.00
#
_symmetry.space_group_name_H-M   'P 1'
#
loop_
_entity.id
_entity.type
_entity.pdbx_description
1 polymer ?
#
loop_
_entity_poly.entity_id
_entity_poly.type
_entity_poly.pdbx_seq_one_letter_code
_entity_poly.pdbx_strand_id
1 'polypeptide(L)' 'MDPEAARTARDSLDLVFHMSNILETGLDRHTISILIALSEMGLNPESLAAVVKELRRESPPSPASGAPPP' A
#
# COMPACT_ATOMS: atom_id res chain seq x y z
N MET A 1 0.40 0.37 25.88
CA MET A 1 0.87 0.65 24.51
C MET A 1 2.27 1.24 24.66
N ASP A 2 3.29 0.51 24.25
CA ASP A 2 4.66 1.00 24.33
C ASP A 2 4.86 2.10 23.26
N PRO A 3 5.21 3.34 23.64
CA PRO A 3 5.28 4.46 22.71
C PRO A 3 6.44 4.33 21.72
N GLU A 4 7.46 3.55 22.06
CA GLU A 4 8.61 3.29 21.20
C GLU A 4 8.23 2.32 20.08
N ALA A 5 7.52 1.24 20.41
CA ALA A 5 6.99 0.30 19.42
C ALA A 5 6.10 0.98 18.37
N ALA A 6 5.25 1.93 18.78
CA ALA A 6 4.40 2.69 17.87
C ALA A 6 5.22 3.62 16.95
N ARG A 7 6.35 4.15 17.41
CA ARG A 7 7.27 4.94 16.58
C ARG A 7 7.96 4.04 15.56
N THR A 8 8.53 2.91 16.00
CA THR A 8 9.22 1.96 15.13
C THR A 8 8.32 1.45 14.01
N ALA A 9 7.05 1.15 14.30
CA ALA A 9 6.09 0.71 13.29
C ALA A 9 5.83 1.79 12.22
N ARG A 10 5.71 3.06 12.64
CA ARG A 10 5.54 4.20 11.72
C ARG A 10 6.76 4.41 10.84
N ASP A 11 7.95 4.39 11.43
CA ASP A 11 9.21 4.58 10.70
C ASP A 11 9.43 3.43 9.69
N SER A 12 9.07 2.21 10.07
CA SER A 12 9.10 1.04 9.18
C SER A 12 8.14 1.20 8.01
N LEU A 13 6.90 1.64 8.27
CA LEU A 13 5.91 1.88 7.22
C LEU A 13 6.37 2.97 6.24
N ASP A 14 6.96 4.05 6.77
CA ASP A 14 7.47 5.16 5.96
C ASP A 14 8.64 4.72 5.08
N LEU A 15 9.54 3.87 5.60
CA LEU A 15 10.62 3.28 4.83
C LEU A 15 10.08 2.40 3.68
N VAL A 16 9.13 1.51 3.96
CA VAL A 16 8.52 0.65 2.93
C VAL A 16 7.78 1.47 1.87
N PHE A 17 7.09 2.54 2.27
CA PHE A 17 6.45 3.45 1.33
C PHE A 17 7.48 4.15 0.43
N HIS A 18 8.62 4.57 0.97
CA HIS A 18 9.69 5.14 0.16
C HIS A 18 10.25 4.13 -0.85
N MET A 19 10.48 2.88 -0.43
CA MET A 19 10.90 1.80 -1.33
C MET A 19 9.87 1.54 -2.44
N SER A 20 8.58 1.54 -2.09
CA SER A 20 7.46 1.40 -3.04
C SER A 20 7.44 2.48 -4.11
N ASN A 21 7.74 3.73 -3.72
CA ASN A 21 7.80 4.85 -4.66
C ASN A 21 9.02 4.76 -5.59
N ILE A 22 10.18 4.34 -5.07
CA ILE A 22 11.39 4.11 -5.88
C ILE A 22 11.15 3.02 -6.94
N LEU A 23 10.40 1.98 -6.57
CA LEU A 23 10.03 0.88 -7.47
C LEU A 23 8.80 1.17 -8.33
N GLU A 24 8.26 2.39 -8.24
CA GLU A 24 7.07 2.85 -8.99
C GLU A 24 5.88 1.87 -8.91
N THR A 25 5.69 1.21 -7.76
CA THR A 25 4.59 0.23 -7.61
C THR A 25 3.21 0.90 -7.61
N GLY A 26 3.18 2.21 -7.36
CA GLY A 26 1.97 3.03 -7.28
C GLY A 26 1.06 2.64 -6.12
N LEU A 27 1.60 2.08 -5.04
CA LEU A 27 0.82 1.71 -3.85
C LEU A 27 0.81 2.84 -2.82
N ASP A 28 -0.39 3.21 -2.36
CA ASP A 28 -0.58 4.18 -1.29
C ASP A 28 -0.20 3.62 0.08
N ARG A 29 0.14 4.51 1.02
CA ARG A 29 0.49 4.16 2.41
C ARG A 29 -0.54 3.27 3.10
N HIS A 30 -1.83 3.50 2.82
CA HIS A 30 -2.91 2.69 3.39
C HIS A 30 -2.87 1.25 2.86
N THR A 31 -2.72 1.08 1.55
CA THR A 31 -2.60 -0.24 0.90
C THR A 31 -1.39 -1.00 1.42
N ILE A 32 -0.24 -0.33 1.56
CA ILE A 32 0.97 -0.95 2.13
C ILE A 32 0.73 -1.41 3.57
N SER A 33 0.08 -0.58 4.41
CA SER A 33 -0.23 -0.96 5.78
C SER A 33 -1.12 -2.20 5.85
N ILE A 34 -2.10 -2.33 4.95
CA ILE A 34 -2.94 -3.53 4.85
C ILE A 34 -2.09 -4.73 4.42
N LEU A 35 -1.26 -4.59 3.38
CA LEU A 35 -0.41 -5.68 2.89
C LEU A 35 0.57 -6.19 3.95
N ILE A 36 1.12 -5.30 4.79
CA ILE A 36 1.96 -5.68 5.92
C ILE A 36 1.16 -6.50 6.92
N ALA A 37 -0.02 -6.04 7.35
CA ALA A 37 -0.86 -6.77 8.29
C ALA A 37 -1.31 -8.14 7.74
N LEU A 38 -1.62 -8.21 6.45
CA LEU A 38 -1.94 -9.46 5.76
C LEU A 38 -0.74 -10.42 5.73
N SER A 39 0.46 -9.90 5.47
CA SER A 39 1.70 -10.69 5.47
C SER A 39 2.07 -11.18 6.88
N GLU A 40 1.84 -10.37 7.91
CA GLU A 40 2.04 -10.74 9.32
C GLU A 40 1.10 -11.88 9.76
N MET A 41 -0.07 -12.02 9.13
CA MET A 41 -0.98 -13.16 9.34
C MET A 41 -0.52 -14.44 8.62
N GLY A 42 0.65 -14.42 7.97
CA GLY A 42 1.22 -15.57 7.26
C GLY A 42 0.71 -15.74 5.84
N LEU A 43 0.07 -14.71 5.26
CA LEU A 43 -0.32 -14.74 3.86
C LEU A 43 0.90 -14.55 2.95
N ASN A 44 0.90 -15.29 1.85
CA ASN A 44 1.98 -15.28 0.89
C ASN A 44 2.03 -13.95 0.10
N PRO A 45 3.15 -13.20 0.12
CA PRO A 45 3.23 -11.88 -0.51
C PRO A 45 3.07 -11.92 -2.03
N GLU A 46 3.50 -12.99 -2.71
CA GLU A 46 3.32 -13.13 -4.16
C GLU A 46 1.83 -13.31 -4.51
N SER A 47 1.08 -14.01 -3.66
CA SER A 47 -0.36 -14.20 -3.83
C SER A 47 -1.11 -12.89 -3.59
N LEU A 48 -0.73 -12.13 -2.56
CA LEU A 48 -1.26 -10.79 -2.32
C LEU A 48 -0.98 -9.85 -3.49
N ALA A 49 0.23 -9.89 -4.07
CA ALA A 49 0.58 -9.09 -5.23
C ALA A 49 -0.28 -9.43 -6.46
N ALA A 50 -0.60 -10.71 -6.69
CA ALA A 50 -1.49 -11.12 -7.76
C ALA A 50 -2.91 -10.55 -7.57
N VAL A 51 -3.45 -10.64 -6.35
CA VAL A 51 -4.77 -10.09 -6.00
C VAL A 51 -4.81 -8.58 -6.18
N VAL A 52 -3.80 -7.84 -5.70
CA VAL A 52 -3.74 -6.37 -5.85
C VAL A 52 -3.67 -5.97 -7.33
N LYS A 53 -2.91 -6.70 -8.15
CA LYS A 53 -2.84 -6.44 -9.59
C LYS A 53 -4.20 -6.65 -10.26
N GLU A 54 -4.92 -7.69 -9.89
CA GLU A 54 -6.23 -7.98 -10.47
C GLU A 54 -7.28 -6.92 -10.04
N LEU A 55 -7.33 -6.57 -8.75
CA LEU A 55 -8.24 -5.54 -8.24
C LEU A 55 -8.02 -4.17 -8.92
N ARG A 56 -6.77 -3.80 -9.20
CA ARG A 56 -6.44 -2.56 -9.94
C ARG A 56 -6.81 -2.61 -11.42
N ARG A 57 -6.92 -3.80 -12.02
CA ARG A 57 -7.42 -3.96 -13.40
C ARG A 57 -8.94 -3.82 -13.46
N GLU A 58 -9.64 -4.39 -12.49
CA GLU A 58 -11.10 -4.37 -12.41
C GLU A 58 -11.65 -3.01 -11.94
N SER A 59 -10.86 -2.27 -11.16
CA SER A 59 -11.19 -0.92 -10.69
C SER A 59 -10.43 0.11 -11.54
N PRO A 60 -10.99 0.60 -12.67
CA PRO A 60 -10.39 1.73 -13.38
C PRO A 60 -10.25 2.91 -12.40
N PRO A 61 -9.22 3.76 -12.53
CA PRO A 61 -9.10 4.95 -11.69
C PRO A 61 -10.37 5.78 -11.87
N SER A 62 -11.25 5.71 -10.89
CA SER A 62 -12.47 6.52 -10.88
C SER A 62 -12.00 7.97 -10.91
N PRO A 63 -12.42 8.80 -11.88
CA PRO A 63 -11.99 10.20 -11.98
C PRO A 63 -12.69 11.03 -10.91
N ALA A 64 -12.40 10.75 -9.64
CA ALA A 64 -12.88 11.50 -8.50
C ALA A 64 -11.71 12.31 -7.94
N SER A 65 -11.32 13.35 -8.69
CA SER A 65 -10.90 14.68 -8.21
C SER A 65 -9.88 15.31 -9.17
N GLY A 66 -10.35 16.16 -10.10
CA GLY A 66 -9.47 17.04 -10.87
C GLY A 66 -10.06 17.63 -12.16
N ALA A 67 -11.07 18.49 -12.03
CA ALA A 67 -11.53 19.52 -13.00
C ALA A 67 -12.05 19.10 -14.41
N PRO A 68 -13.15 19.70 -14.92
CA PRO A 68 -13.58 19.55 -16.30
C PRO A 68 -12.76 20.45 -17.25
N PRO A 69 -12.59 20.07 -18.53
CA PRO A 69 -11.83 20.85 -19.51
C PRO A 69 -12.64 22.06 -20.00
N PRO A 70 -11.99 23.19 -20.33
CA PRO A 70 -12.42 24.08 -21.41
C PRO A 70 -11.87 23.63 -22.78
#